data_AF-A0A6C2C401-F1
#
_entry.id   AF-A0A6C2C401-F1
#
_cell.length_a   1.000
_cell.length_b   1.000
_cell.length_c   1.000
_cell.angle_alpha   90.00
_cell.angle_beta   90.00
_cell.angle_gamma   90.00
#
_symmetry.space_group_name_H-M   'P 1'
#
loop_
_entity.id
_entity.type
_entity.pdbx_description
1 polymer ?
#
loop_
_entity_poly.entity_id
_entity_poly.type
_entity_poly.pdbx_seq_one_letter_code
_entity_poly.pdbx_strand_id
1 'polypeptide(L)'
;MAFSEVEMLEVISEIMLVDPASETPKIKEDLKDVNQHQLTNLIIGLANSYHDNEIDVDLDKYKQTVLAIKDIKSDSDFDTLMDSFFAAYPE
;
A
#
# COMPACT_ATOMS: atom_id res chain seq x y z
N MET A 1 -14.08 3.89 13.95
CA MET A 1 -14.38 3.54 12.55
C MET A 1 -13.50 2.38 12.18
N ALA A 2 -14.01 1.39 11.44
CA ALA A 2 -13.14 0.37 10.85
C ALA A 2 -12.33 1.05 9.74
N PHE A 3 -11.02 0.85 9.73
CA PHE A 3 -10.16 1.28 8.62
C PHE A 3 -10.68 0.60 7.34
N SER A 4 -10.98 1.39 6.31
CA SER A 4 -11.66 0.91 5.11
C SER A 4 -10.68 0.35 4.08
N GLU A 5 -11.16 -0.54 3.22
CA GLU A 5 -10.38 -1.08 2.10
C GLU A 5 -9.88 0.03 1.16
N VAL A 6 -10.69 1.09 0.97
CA VAL A 6 -10.30 2.25 0.15
C VAL A 6 -9.08 2.96 0.76
N GLU A 7 -9.10 3.24 2.06
CA GLU A 7 -7.96 3.87 2.74
C GLU A 7 -6.70 2.99 2.70
N MET A 8 -6.88 1.67 2.74
CA MET A 8 -5.79 0.71 2.58
C MET A 8 -5.18 0.77 1.17
N LEU A 9 -6.02 0.76 0.14
CA LEU A 9 -5.59 0.85 -1.26
C LEU A 9 -4.93 2.20 -1.58
N GLU A 10 -5.38 3.29 -0.97
CA GLU A 10 -4.73 4.60 -1.06
C GLU A 10 -3.28 4.54 -0.56
N VAL A 11 -3.05 3.99 0.64
CA VAL A 11 -1.68 3.82 1.19
C VAL A 11 -0.83 2.90 0.30
N ILE A 12 -1.41 1.81 -0.20
CA ILE A 12 -0.71 0.89 -1.11
C ILE A 12 -0.32 1.62 -2.41
N SER A 13 -1.18 2.51 -2.93
CA SER A 13 -0.93 3.26 -4.17
C SER A 13 0.30 4.16 -4.08
N GLU A 14 0.54 4.80 -2.93
CA GLU A 14 1.71 5.66 -2.70
C GLU A 14 3.04 4.91 -2.82
N ILE A 15 3.01 3.59 -2.61
CA ILE A 15 4.17 2.71 -2.66
C ILE A 15 4.28 2.06 -4.03
N MET A 16 3.18 1.51 -4.51
CA MET A 16 3.12 0.65 -5.69
C MET A 16 3.20 1.43 -7.00
N LEU A 17 2.83 2.71 -7.00
CA LEU A 17 2.81 3.54 -8.21
C LEU A 17 4.11 4.34 -8.35
N VAL A 18 4.57 4.49 -9.60
CA VAL A 18 5.72 5.33 -9.96
C VAL A 18 5.44 6.80 -9.60
N ASP A 19 4.25 7.27 -9.96
CA ASP A 19 3.72 8.58 -9.60
C ASP A 19 2.20 8.46 -9.36
N PRO A 20 1.76 8.42 -8.10
CA PRO A 20 0.34 8.31 -7.76
C PRO A 20 -0.47 9.56 -8.14
N ALA A 21 0.17 10.71 -8.37
CA ALA A 21 -0.50 11.96 -8.75
C ALA A 21 -0.64 12.14 -10.28
N SER A 22 -0.12 11.20 -11.08
CA SER A 22 -0.21 11.20 -12.53
C SER A 22 -1.66 10.99 -13.03
N GLU A 23 -1.99 11.55 -14.20
CA GLU A 23 -3.27 11.25 -14.89
C GLU A 23 -3.36 9.79 -15.33
N THR A 24 -2.22 9.15 -15.55
CA THR A 24 -2.09 7.72 -15.85
C THR A 24 -1.01 7.12 -14.94
N PRO A 25 -1.35 6.82 -13.67
CA PRO A 25 -0.40 6.22 -12.73
C PRO A 25 0.05 4.86 -13.24
N LYS A 26 1.35 4.59 -13.15
CA LYS A 26 1.93 3.31 -13.56
C LYS A 26 2.38 2.52 -12.35
N ILE A 27 2.10 1.22 -12.35
CA ILE A 27 2.60 0.29 -11.35
C ILE A 27 4.11 0.12 -11.52
N LYS A 28 4.84 0.09 -10.40
CA LYS A 28 6.27 -0.23 -10.37
C LYS A 28 6.47 -1.71 -10.68
N GLU A 29 7.18 -2.00 -11.77
CA GLU A 29 7.40 -3.37 -12.26
C GLU A 29 8.04 -4.30 -11.22
N ASP A 30 8.94 -3.78 -10.39
CA ASP A 30 9.63 -4.52 -9.33
C ASP A 30 8.73 -4.86 -8.13
N LEU A 31 7.52 -4.30 -8.08
CA LEU A 31 6.55 -4.54 -7.01
C LEU A 31 5.35 -5.40 -7.45
N LYS A 32 5.27 -5.83 -8.71
CA LYS A 32 4.16 -6.67 -9.20
C LYS A 32 4.05 -8.01 -8.45
N ASP A 33 5.19 -8.56 -8.02
CA ASP A 33 5.27 -9.84 -7.30
C ASP A 33 5.53 -9.65 -5.78
N VAL A 34 5.14 -8.49 -5.22
CA VAL A 34 5.40 -8.19 -3.81
C VAL A 34 4.60 -9.12 -2.89
N ASN A 35 5.27 -9.77 -1.94
CA ASN A 35 4.57 -10.56 -0.92
C ASN A 35 4.15 -9.69 0.28
N GLN A 36 3.28 -10.24 1.12
CA GLN A 36 2.74 -9.58 2.31
C GLN A 36 3.84 -8.98 3.22
N HIS A 37 4.93 -9.71 3.46
CA HIS A 37 6.03 -9.22 4.30
C HIS A 37 6.77 -8.04 3.65
N GLN A 38 7.06 -8.15 2.35
CA GLN A 38 7.70 -7.08 1.60
C GLN A 38 6.83 -5.82 1.58
N LEU A 39 5.52 -5.95 1.30
CA LEU A 39 4.60 -4.82 1.27
C LEU A 39 4.55 -4.10 2.63
N THR A 40 4.42 -4.85 3.73
CA THR A 40 4.40 -4.24 5.07
C THR A 40 5.71 -3.51 5.40
N ASN A 41 6.87 -4.04 4.99
CA ASN A 41 8.15 -3.36 5.19
C ASN A 41 8.26 -2.09 4.35
N LEU A 42 7.75 -2.09 3.11
CA LEU A 42 7.71 -0.90 2.27
C LEU A 42 6.83 0.19 2.89
N ILE A 43 5.67 -0.16 3.45
CA ILE A 43 4.78 0.79 4.13
C ILE A 43 5.45 1.39 5.37
N ILE A 44 6.11 0.56 6.17
CA ILE A 44 6.87 1.04 7.34
C ILE A 44 8.01 1.96 6.91
N GLY A 45 8.73 1.60 5.85
CA GLY A 45 9.80 2.44 5.29
C GLY A 45 9.30 3.79 4.82
N LEU A 46 8.16 3.83 4.14
CA LEU A 46 7.53 5.07 3.70
C LEU A 46 7.09 5.95 4.88
N ALA A 47 6.41 5.36 5.88
CA ALA A 47 5.99 6.07 7.08
C ALA A 47 7.17 6.65 7.87
N ASN A 48 8.26 5.88 8.02
CA ASN A 48 9.49 6.36 8.64
C ASN A 48 10.11 7.50 7.82
N SER A 49 10.13 7.40 6.50
CA SER A 49 10.60 8.47 5.62
C SER A 49 9.78 9.76 5.82
N TYR A 50 8.44 9.66 5.90
CA TYR A 50 7.61 10.83 6.18
C TYR A 50 7.91 11.45 7.54
N HIS A 51 8.09 10.61 8.57
CA HIS A 51 8.47 11.07 9.90
C HIS A 51 9.84 11.77 9.90
N ASP A 52 10.85 11.16 9.29
CA ASP A 52 12.24 11.65 9.25
C ASP A 52 12.38 12.95 8.44
N ASN A 53 11.53 13.13 7.42
CA ASN A 53 11.49 14.34 6.59
C ASN A 53 10.49 15.39 7.12
N GLU A 54 9.92 15.20 8.30
CA GLU A 54 8.92 16.11 8.93
C GLU A 54 7.73 16.43 8.00
N ILE A 55 7.33 15.45 7.18
CA ILE A 55 6.19 15.61 6.26
C ILE A 55 4.90 15.45 7.08
N ASP A 56 4.03 16.45 7.01
CA ASP A 56 2.73 16.47 7.71
C ASP A 56 1.74 15.51 7.02
N VAL A 57 1.77 14.25 7.45
CA VAL A 57 0.84 13.20 7.05
C VAL A 57 0.29 12.46 8.26
N ASP A 58 -0.88 11.83 8.08
CA ASP A 58 -1.46 10.98 9.10
C ASP A 58 -0.77 9.62 9.15
N LEU A 59 0.27 9.51 9.99
CA LEU A 59 1.03 8.28 10.20
C LEU A 59 0.18 7.12 10.76
N ASP A 60 -0.98 7.40 11.39
CA ASP A 60 -1.84 6.32 11.89
C ASP A 60 -2.42 5.51 10.72
N LYS A 61 -2.73 6.13 9.58
CA LYS A 61 -3.22 5.41 8.38
C LYS A 61 -2.25 4.33 7.90
N TYR A 62 -0.96 4.64 7.84
CA TYR A 62 0.08 3.68 7.44
C TYR A 62 0.19 2.54 8.46
N LYS A 63 0.10 2.87 9.76
CA LYS A 63 0.11 1.88 10.83
C LYS A 63 -1.11 0.95 10.76
N GLN A 64 -2.31 1.50 10.58
CA GLN A 64 -3.54 0.71 10.43
C GLN A 64 -3.48 -0.19 9.19
N THR A 65 -2.93 0.32 8.07
CA THR A 65 -2.72 -0.47 6.85
C THR A 65 -1.79 -1.66 7.10
N VAL A 66 -0.67 -1.44 7.79
CA VAL A 66 0.26 -2.54 8.15
C VAL A 66 -0.42 -3.57 9.04
N LEU A 67 -1.22 -3.14 10.01
CA LEU A 67 -1.96 -4.07 10.88
C LEU A 67 -3.02 -4.85 10.10
N ALA A 68 -3.78 -4.18 9.24
CA ALA A 68 -4.79 -4.81 8.38
C ALA A 68 -4.15 -5.86 7.46
N ILE A 69 -3.03 -5.52 6.80
CA ILE A 69 -2.31 -6.47 5.95
C ILE A 69 -1.78 -7.64 6.78
N LYS A 70 -1.22 -7.42 7.98
CA LYS A 70 -0.71 -8.49 8.86
C LYS A 70 -1.80 -9.40 9.42
N ASP A 71 -3.02 -8.90 9.56
CA ASP A 71 -4.16 -9.67 10.04
C ASP A 71 -4.74 -10.60 8.95
N ILE A 72 -4.34 -10.43 7.68
CA ILE A 72 -4.65 -11.36 6.60
C ILE A 72 -3.92 -12.69 6.87
N LYS A 73 -4.70 -13.75 7.06
CA LYS A 73 -4.19 -15.08 7.46
C LYS A 73 -3.91 -16.03 6.29
N SER A 74 -4.46 -15.74 5.12
CA SER A 74 -4.31 -16.57 3.92
C SER A 74 -3.60 -15.80 2.83
N ASP A 75 -2.62 -16.45 2.20
CA ASP A 75 -1.98 -15.92 1.00
C ASP A 75 -3.02 -15.60 -0.09
N SER A 76 -4.08 -16.42 -0.22
CA SER A 76 -5.16 -16.19 -1.18
C SER A 76 -5.95 -14.91 -0.93
N ASP A 77 -6.12 -14.51 0.34
CA ASP A 77 -6.83 -13.29 0.70
C ASP A 77 -5.93 -12.07 0.38
N PHE A 78 -4.62 -12.21 0.58
CA PHE A 78 -3.65 -11.19 0.20
C PHE A 78 -3.57 -11.03 -1.33
N ASP A 79 -3.52 -12.13 -2.06
CA ASP A 79 -3.53 -12.12 -3.53
C ASP A 79 -4.80 -11.44 -4.06
N THR A 80 -5.97 -11.72 -3.44
CA THR A 80 -7.24 -11.06 -3.80
C THR A 80 -7.19 -9.54 -3.60
N LEU A 81 -6.55 -9.07 -2.52
CA LEU A 81 -6.34 -7.64 -2.29
C LEU A 81 -5.45 -7.03 -3.37
N MET A 82 -4.33 -7.68 -3.71
CA MET A 82 -3.40 -7.20 -4.73
C MET A 82 -4.03 -7.21 -6.13
N ASP A 83 -4.81 -8.25 -6.46
CA ASP A 83 -5.60 -8.31 -7.69
C ASP A 83 -6.60 -7.15 -7.78
N SER A 84 -7.27 -6.82 -6.67
CA SER A 84 -8.20 -5.69 -6.59
C SER A 84 -7.47 -4.36 -6.81
N PHE A 85 -6.26 -4.22 -6.26
CA PHE A 85 -5.41 -3.06 -6.50
C PHE A 85 -5.01 -2.96 -7.98
N PHE A 86 -4.49 -4.04 -8.58
CA PHE A 86 -4.05 -4.02 -9.98
C PHE A 86 -5.20 -3.82 -10.97
N ALA A 87 -6.39 -4.33 -10.66
CA ALA A 87 -7.60 -4.09 -11.46
C ALA A 87 -7.99 -2.61 -11.53
N ALA A 88 -7.62 -1.80 -10.54
CA ALA A 88 -7.89 -0.35 -10.53
C ALA A 88 -6.92 0.45 -11.43
N TYR A 89 -5.77 -0.12 -11.81
CA TYR A 89 -4.73 0.55 -12.60
C TYR A 89 -4.31 -0.31 -13.81
N PRO A 90 -5.20 -0.50 -14.80
CA PRO A 90 -4.88 -1.28 -15.99
C PRO A 90 -3.68 -0.69 -16.75
N GLU A 91 -2.76 -1.56 -17.18
CA GLU A 91 -1.52 -1.25 -17.93
C GLU A 91 -1.74 -0.42 -19.20
#